data_AF-A0A0G0DXA5-F1
#
_entry.id   AF-A0A0G0DXA5-F1
#
_cell.length_a   1.000
_cell.length_b   1.000
_cell.length_c   1.000
_cell.angle_alpha   90.00
_cell.angle_beta   90.00
_cell.angle_gamma   90.00
#
_symmetry.space_group_name_H-M   'P 1'
#
loop_
_entity.id
_entity.type
_entity.pdbx_description
1 polymer ?
#
loop_
_entity_poly.entity_id
_entity_poly.type
_entity_poly.pdbx_seq_one_letter_code
_entity_poly.pdbx_strand_id
1 'polypeptide(L)'
;MHQTQLGGTDSGKIRLIVWRGAIDVWKNNPIFGTGVETFAYAYYKYRPIEHNLTSEWNFLYNKAHNEYLNYLATTGVFGLLSYLSFIAFFLFIFLATIFKTKNKLSAVLLAKTGVVMSKESQTLAKDP
;
A
#
# COMPACT_ATOMS: atom_id res chain seq x y z
N MET A 1 -18.29 -18.45 -25.56
CA MET A 1 -18.04 -17.56 -24.40
C MET A 1 -18.81 -16.27 -24.64
N HIS A 2 -19.60 -15.85 -23.65
CA HIS A 2 -20.58 -14.76 -23.77
C HIS A 2 -19.90 -13.42 -24.08
N GLN A 3 -20.16 -12.87 -25.27
CA GLN A 3 -19.84 -11.47 -25.56
C GLN A 3 -20.82 -10.60 -24.75
N THR A 4 -20.29 -9.75 -23.88
CA THR A 4 -21.08 -8.75 -23.16
C THR A 4 -21.51 -7.67 -24.15
N GLN A 5 -22.81 -7.43 -24.24
CA GLN A 5 -23.49 -6.71 -25.32
C GLN A 5 -23.26 -5.18 -25.38
N LEU A 6 -22.18 -4.66 -24.78
CA LEU A 6 -21.82 -3.23 -24.81
C LEU A 6 -20.28 -3.05 -24.82
N GLY A 7 -19.63 -3.49 -25.91
CA GLY A 7 -18.46 -2.80 -26.49
C GLY A 7 -17.05 -2.96 -25.89
N GLY A 8 -16.76 -3.88 -24.95
CA GLY A 8 -15.39 -4.04 -24.43
C GLY A 8 -15.11 -5.31 -23.64
N THR A 9 -13.83 -5.68 -23.50
CA THR A 9 -13.36 -6.68 -22.54
C THR A 9 -13.46 -6.12 -21.12
N ASP A 10 -13.88 -6.94 -20.17
CA ASP A 10 -13.96 -6.54 -18.75
C ASP A 10 -12.63 -5.99 -18.23
N SER A 11 -12.67 -4.82 -17.59
CA SER A 11 -11.46 -4.12 -17.10
C SER A 11 -10.65 -4.93 -16.08
N GLY A 12 -11.29 -5.76 -15.27
CA GLY A 12 -10.61 -6.65 -14.33
C GLY A 12 -9.82 -7.73 -15.06
N LYS A 13 -10.40 -8.33 -16.10
CA LYS A 13 -9.71 -9.30 -16.97
C LYS A 13 -8.49 -8.68 -17.65
N ILE A 14 -8.61 -7.46 -18.18
CA ILE A 14 -7.48 -6.77 -18.81
C ILE A 14 -6.37 -6.51 -17.78
N ARG A 15 -6.71 -6.03 -16.57
CA ARG A 15 -5.73 -5.81 -15.49
C ARG A 15 -5.00 -7.07 -15.09
N LEU A 16 -5.67 -8.22 -15.00
CA LEU A 16 -5.01 -9.50 -14.72
C LEU A 16 -3.96 -9.87 -15.78
N ILE A 17 -4.23 -9.58 -17.07
CA ILE A 17 -3.27 -9.75 -18.16
C ILE A 17 -2.11 -8.76 -18.01
N VAL A 18 -2.41 -7.49 -17.71
CA VAL A 18 -1.39 -6.45 -17.48
C VAL A 18 -0.48 -6.80 -16.31
N TRP A 19 -1.04 -7.34 -15.23
CA TRP A 19 -0.29 -7.77 -14.05
C TRP A 19 0.65 -8.93 -14.35
N ARG A 20 0.23 -9.90 -15.16
CA ARG A 20 1.14 -10.95 -15.65
C ARG A 20 2.30 -10.35 -16.45
N GLY A 21 2.03 -9.44 -17.37
CA GLY A 21 3.09 -8.77 -18.12
C GLY A 21 4.02 -7.94 -17.23
N ALA A 22 3.50 -7.27 -16.19
CA ALA A 22 4.34 -6.57 -15.21
C ALA A 22 5.28 -7.53 -14.44
N ILE A 23 4.78 -8.70 -14.07
CA ILE A 23 5.59 -9.77 -13.46
C ILE A 23 6.66 -10.27 -14.45
N ASP A 24 6.32 -10.42 -15.73
CA ASP A 24 7.27 -10.89 -16.74
C ASP A 24 8.33 -9.82 -17.06
N VAL A 25 7.98 -8.53 -17.06
CA VAL A 25 8.96 -7.43 -17.08
C VAL A 25 9.95 -7.55 -15.92
N TRP A 26 9.43 -7.74 -14.70
CA TRP A 26 10.25 -7.88 -13.50
C TRP A 26 11.17 -9.10 -13.55
N LYS A 27 10.67 -10.27 -13.96
CA LYS A 27 11.49 -11.49 -14.08
C LYS A 27 12.72 -11.29 -14.98
N ASN A 28 12.61 -10.42 -15.98
CA ASN A 28 13.71 -10.09 -16.89
C ASN A 28 14.64 -8.99 -16.33
N ASN A 29 14.23 -8.23 -15.31
CA ASN A 29 15.00 -7.14 -14.70
C ASN A 29 14.80 -7.10 -13.17
N PRO A 30 15.21 -8.16 -12.43
CA PRO A 30 14.68 -8.40 -11.09
C PRO A 30 15.18 -7.43 -10.01
N ILE A 31 16.41 -6.95 -10.13
CA ILE A 31 17.06 -6.15 -9.07
C ILE A 31 16.62 -4.69 -9.13
N PHE A 32 16.84 -4.04 -10.28
CA PHE A 32 16.61 -2.60 -10.47
C PHE A 32 15.44 -2.27 -11.41
N GLY A 33 14.76 -3.27 -11.96
CA GLY A 33 13.70 -3.05 -12.93
C GLY A 33 14.22 -2.46 -14.24
N THR A 34 13.31 -1.91 -15.02
CA THR A 34 13.64 -1.31 -16.33
C THR A 34 13.93 0.19 -16.29
N GLY A 35 13.84 0.83 -15.12
CA GLY A 35 13.94 2.28 -14.91
C GLY A 35 12.59 2.93 -14.60
N VAL A 36 12.62 4.02 -13.84
CA VAL A 36 11.41 4.80 -13.46
C VAL A 36 10.71 5.33 -14.71
N GLU A 37 9.37 5.32 -14.72
CA GLU A 37 8.52 5.72 -15.86
C GLU A 37 8.75 4.94 -17.18
N THR A 38 9.40 3.77 -17.15
CA THR A 38 9.67 2.97 -18.37
C THR A 38 8.64 1.88 -18.66
N PHE A 39 7.55 1.80 -17.88
CA PHE A 39 6.57 0.71 -18.00
C PHE A 39 5.98 0.61 -19.43
N ALA A 40 5.69 1.74 -20.08
CA ALA A 40 5.18 1.79 -21.45
C ALA A 40 6.09 1.07 -22.46
N TYR A 41 7.40 1.18 -22.30
CA TYR A 41 8.36 0.52 -23.18
C TYR A 41 8.56 -0.95 -22.79
N ALA A 42 8.77 -1.20 -21.50
CA ALA A 42 9.07 -2.53 -20.99
C ALA A 42 7.91 -3.51 -21.17
N TYR A 43 6.68 -3.06 -20.92
CA TYR A 43 5.48 -3.88 -21.01
C TYR A 43 5.34 -4.48 -22.41
N TYR A 44 5.50 -3.69 -23.47
CA TYR A 44 5.33 -4.18 -24.84
C TYR A 44 6.36 -5.22 -25.26
N LYS A 45 7.55 -5.20 -24.66
CA LYS A 45 8.59 -6.21 -24.88
C LYS A 45 8.20 -7.57 -24.30
N TYR A 46 7.42 -7.60 -23.22
CA TYR A 46 7.09 -8.80 -22.46
C TYR A 46 5.58 -9.04 -22.29
N ARG A 47 4.71 -8.30 -23.00
CA ARG A 47 3.27 -8.36 -22.79
C ARG A 47 2.72 -9.73 -23.17
N PRO A 48 1.77 -10.29 -22.40
CA PRO A 48 1.14 -11.56 -22.75
C PRO A 48 0.38 -11.45 -24.08
N ILE A 49 0.43 -12.52 -24.88
CA ILE A 49 -0.22 -12.57 -26.21
C ILE A 49 -1.74 -12.33 -26.11
N GLU A 50 -2.35 -12.73 -24.99
CA GLU A 50 -3.77 -12.58 -24.70
C GLU A 50 -4.20 -11.10 -24.64
N HIS A 51 -3.27 -10.18 -24.37
CA HIS A 51 -3.56 -8.74 -24.42
C HIS A 51 -4.07 -8.32 -25.82
N ASN A 52 -3.56 -8.96 -26.88
CA ASN A 52 -3.97 -8.69 -28.26
C ASN A 52 -5.43 -9.09 -28.56
N LEU A 53 -6.04 -9.90 -27.68
CA LEU A 53 -7.43 -10.35 -27.79
C LEU A 53 -8.39 -9.48 -26.96
N THR A 54 -7.87 -8.43 -26.31
CA THR A 54 -8.69 -7.52 -25.50
C THR A 54 -9.18 -6.34 -26.33
N SER A 55 -10.20 -5.63 -25.83
CA SER A 55 -10.65 -4.37 -26.42
C SER A 55 -9.61 -3.24 -26.37
N GLU A 56 -8.53 -3.40 -25.61
CA GLU A 56 -7.48 -2.38 -25.41
C GLU A 56 -6.15 -2.75 -26.07
N TRP A 57 -6.16 -3.69 -27.03
CA TRP A 57 -4.95 -4.22 -27.68
C TRP A 57 -4.03 -3.15 -28.31
N ASN A 58 -4.61 -2.03 -28.73
CA ASN A 58 -3.96 -0.89 -29.38
C ASN A 58 -3.71 0.29 -28.42
N PHE A 59 -4.02 0.17 -27.13
CA PHE A 59 -3.81 1.24 -26.15
C PHE A 59 -2.41 1.18 -25.57
N LEU A 60 -1.73 2.34 -25.50
CA LEU A 60 -0.42 2.45 -24.86
C LEU A 60 -0.54 2.35 -23.34
N TYR A 61 -0.25 1.16 -22.81
CA TYR A 61 -0.22 0.89 -21.38
C TYR A 61 1.02 1.50 -20.71
N ASN A 62 0.87 2.65 -20.06
CA ASN A 62 1.97 3.33 -19.36
C ASN A 62 2.10 2.97 -17.88
N LYS A 63 1.20 2.15 -17.32
CA LYS A 63 1.30 1.64 -15.95
C LYS A 63 0.58 0.32 -15.75
N ALA A 64 0.94 -0.41 -14.69
CA ALA A 64 0.34 -1.70 -14.35
C ALA A 64 -1.08 -1.60 -13.75
N HIS A 65 -1.57 -0.40 -13.40
CA HIS A 65 -2.77 -0.20 -12.57
C HIS A 65 -2.74 -0.95 -11.22
N ASN A 66 -1.53 -1.26 -10.76
CA ASN A 66 -1.19 -1.76 -9.45
C ASN A 66 0.20 -1.22 -9.13
N GLU A 67 0.27 -0.32 -8.18
CA GLU A 67 1.46 0.47 -7.88
C GLU A 67 2.61 -0.42 -7.40
N TYR A 68 2.32 -1.49 -6.65
CA TYR A 68 3.34 -2.45 -6.23
C TYR A 68 3.96 -3.19 -7.43
N LEU A 69 3.12 -3.65 -8.37
CA LEU A 69 3.61 -4.29 -9.60
C LEU A 69 4.30 -3.28 -10.53
N ASN A 70 3.86 -2.03 -10.54
CA ASN A 70 4.49 -0.97 -11.31
C ASN A 70 5.90 -0.69 -10.78
N TYR A 71 6.06 -0.52 -9.47
CA TYR A 71 7.37 -0.39 -8.82
C TYR A 71 8.23 -1.64 -9.04
N LEU A 72 7.66 -2.83 -8.89
CA LEU A 72 8.39 -4.07 -9.09
C LEU A 72 8.94 -4.19 -10.53
N ALA A 73 8.14 -3.84 -11.54
CA ALA A 73 8.56 -3.86 -12.94
C ALA A 73 9.60 -2.77 -13.28
N THR A 74 9.41 -1.54 -12.78
CA THR A 74 10.20 -0.37 -13.17
C THR A 74 11.43 -0.13 -12.30
N THR A 75 11.41 -0.55 -11.03
CA THR A 75 12.47 -0.31 -10.04
C THR A 75 13.01 -1.59 -9.41
N GLY A 76 12.44 -2.75 -9.77
CA GLY A 76 12.85 -4.05 -9.27
C GLY A 76 12.53 -4.25 -7.80
N VAL A 77 13.09 -5.32 -7.22
CA VAL A 77 12.95 -5.61 -5.80
C VAL A 77 13.59 -4.52 -4.94
N PHE A 78 14.68 -3.89 -5.41
CA PHE A 78 15.37 -2.85 -4.67
C PHE A 78 14.46 -1.63 -4.45
N GLY A 79 13.83 -1.12 -5.51
CA GLY A 79 12.95 0.04 -5.39
C GLY A 79 11.65 -0.28 -4.67
N LEU A 80 11.06 -1.47 -4.90
CA LEU A 80 9.87 -1.89 -4.15
C LEU A 80 10.15 -2.00 -2.64
N LEU A 81 11.26 -2.62 -2.23
CA LEU A 81 11.61 -2.73 -0.82
C LEU A 81 11.92 -1.36 -0.20
N SER A 82 12.56 -0.46 -0.95
CA SER A 82 12.80 0.93 -0.49
C SER A 82 11.47 1.66 -0.24
N TYR A 83 10.52 1.53 -1.17
CA TYR A 83 9.18 2.11 -1.05
C TYR A 83 8.40 1.54 0.16
N LEU A 84 8.39 0.22 0.33
CA LEU A 84 7.72 -0.43 1.46
C LEU A 84 8.38 -0.09 2.79
N SER A 85 9.71 0.01 2.84
CA SER A 85 10.45 0.39 4.04
C SER A 85 10.12 1.82 4.48
N PHE A 86 9.99 2.74 3.52
CA PHE A 86 9.57 4.10 3.79
C PHE A 86 8.16 4.15 4.41
N ILE A 87 7.19 3.45 3.83
CA ILE A 87 5.83 3.35 4.39
C ILE A 87 5.86 2.73 5.79
N ALA A 88 6.57 1.61 5.97
CA ALA A 88 6.68 0.92 7.24
C ALA A 88 7.30 1.80 8.33
N PHE A 89 8.30 2.62 7.98
CA PHE A 89 8.93 3.57 8.90
C PHE A 89 7.93 4.60 9.44
N PHE A 90 7.14 5.23 8.56
CA PHE A 90 6.13 6.21 8.98
C PHE A 90 4.99 5.57 9.78
N LEU A 91 4.53 4.38 9.37
CA LEU A 91 3.55 3.63 10.15
C LEU A 91 4.10 3.29 11.54
N PHE A 92 5.34 2.82 11.63
CA PHE A 92 5.98 2.52 12.90
C PHE A 92 6.01 3.74 13.83
N ILE A 93 6.45 4.90 13.33
CA ILE A 93 6.47 6.15 14.10
C ILE A 93 5.05 6.54 14.54
N PHE A 94 4.09 6.47 13.63
CA PHE A 94 2.70 6.82 13.90
C PHE A 94 2.10 5.94 15.00
N LEU A 95 2.20 4.61 14.86
CA LEU A 95 1.73 3.66 15.86
C LEU A 95 2.45 3.86 17.21
N ALA A 96 3.78 3.98 17.21
CA ALA A 96 4.55 4.22 18.42
C ALA A 96 4.12 5.51 19.14
N THR A 97 3.79 6.56 18.38
CA THR A 97 3.30 7.83 18.93
C THR A 97 1.91 7.68 19.55
N ILE A 98 0.99 6.96 18.89
CA ILE A 98 -0.34 6.67 19.43
C ILE A 98 -0.25 5.88 20.75
N PHE A 99 0.57 4.83 20.80
CA PHE A 99 0.73 4.01 22.01
C PHE A 99 1.34 4.81 23.16
N LYS A 100 2.36 5.63 22.91
CA LYS A 100 2.92 6.53 23.93
C LYS A 100 1.90 7.54 24.45
N THR A 101 1.08 8.11 23.58
CA THR A 101 0.08 9.12 23.95
C THR A 101 -1.04 8.52 24.79
N LYS A 102 -1.55 7.33 24.42
CA LYS A 102 -2.54 6.60 25.22
C LYS A 102 -2.02 6.29 26.61
N ASN A 103 -0.79 5.77 26.73
CA ASN A 103 -0.18 5.46 28.03
C ASN A 103 -0.03 6.71 28.90
N LYS A 104 0.39 7.84 28.33
CA LYS A 104 0.50 9.12 29.06
C LYS A 104 -0.86 9.62 29.52
N LEU A 105 -1.90 9.55 28.69
CA LEU A 105 -3.26 9.97 29.05
C LEU A 105 -3.83 9.11 30.19
N SER A 106 -3.70 7.79 30.11
CA SER A 106 -4.10 6.87 31.17
C SER A 106 -3.36 7.15 32.48
N ALA A 107 -2.05 7.40 32.43
CA ALA A 107 -1.26 7.75 33.61
C ALA A 107 -1.72 9.07 34.25
N VAL A 108 -2.04 10.08 33.45
CA VAL A 108 -2.56 11.38 33.95
C VAL A 108 -3.95 11.23 34.57
N LEU A 109 -4.84 10.42 33.98
CA LEU A 109 -6.18 10.16 34.54
C LEU A 109 -6.11 9.39 35.87
N LEU A 110 -5.27 8.38 35.98
CA LEU A 110 -5.02 7.65 37.23
C LEU A 110 -4.42 8.57 38.31
N ALA A 111 -3.47 9.42 37.94
CA ALA A 111 -2.90 10.40 38.86
C ALA A 111 -3.96 11.40 39.36
N LYS A 112 -4.82 11.92 38.48
CA LYS A 112 -5.90 12.85 38.85
C LYS A 112 -6.93 12.21 39.78
N THR A 113 -7.39 10.99 39.46
CA THR A 113 -8.36 10.27 40.30
C THR A 113 -7.79 9.93 41.67
N GLY A 114 -6.53 9.49 41.75
CA GLY A 114 -5.85 9.26 43.02
C GLY A 114 -5.76 10.52 43.91
N VAL A 115 -5.45 11.68 43.31
CA VAL A 115 -5.41 12.96 44.04
C VAL A 115 -6.79 13.37 44.56
N VAL A 116 -7.87 13.15 43.78
CA VAL A 116 -9.24 13.45 44.21
C VAL A 116 -9.66 12.55 45.38
N MET A 117 -9.45 11.24 45.29
CA MET A 117 -9.79 10.31 46.39
C MET A 117 -9.01 10.61 47.67
N SER A 118 -7.73 11.00 47.55
CA SER A 118 -6.93 11.40 48.71
C SER A 118 -7.52 12.62 49.42
N LYS A 119 -8.06 13.60 48.70
CA LYS A 119 -8.67 14.79 49.30
C LYS A 119 -10.00 14.46 50.00
N GLU A 120 -10.85 13.66 49.38
CA GLU A 120 -12.14 13.24 49.97
C GLU A 120 -11.96 12.44 51.27
N SER A 121 -10.95 11.56 51.33
CA SER A 121 -10.66 10.80 52.56
C SER A 121 -10.25 11.70 53.74
N GLN A 122 -9.51 12.79 53.47
CA GLN A 122 -9.07 13.73 54.51
C GLN A 122 -10.18 14.66 54.99
N THR A 123 -11.16 14.97 54.14
CA THR A 123 -12.34 15.76 54.53
C THR A 123 -13.32 14.94 55.36
N LEU A 124 -13.57 13.68 54.98
CA LEU A 124 -14.44 12.77 55.74
C LEU A 124 -13.86 12.42 57.12
N ALA A 125 -12.54 12.38 57.26
CA ALA A 125 -11.87 12.17 58.55
C ALA A 125 -11.90 13.40 59.47
N LYS A 126 -12.40 14.56 58.99
CA LYS A 126 -12.47 15.83 59.74
C LYS A 126 -13.89 16.26 60.10
N ASP A 127 -14.93 15.59 59.58
CA ASP A 127 -16.30 15.77 60.05
C ASP A 127 -16.57 14.83 61.24
N PRO A 128 -16.98 15.35 62.42
CA PRO A 128 -17.21 14.57 63.63
C PRO A 128 -18.53 13.78 63.65
#